data_AF-A0A3D5X370-F1
#
_entry.id   AF-A0A3D5X370-F1
#
_cell.length_a   1.000
_cell.length_b   1.000
_cell.length_c   1.000
_cell.angle_alpha   90.00
_cell.angle_beta   90.00
_cell.angle_gamma   90.00
#
_symmetry.space_group_name_H-M   'P 1'
#
loop_
_entity.id
_entity.type
_entity.pdbx_description
1 polymer ?
#
loop_
_entity_poly.entity_id
_entity_poly.type
_entity_poly.pdbx_seq_one_letter_code
_entity_poly.pdbx_strand_id
1 'polypeptide(L)'
;LKDFDSAVQAERIGSVVISSVLLAIGLLAIFDTQVLSIFRRQKEIGTYIALGMTKYQVLKIFTVEGGMYSIFAGIVGIAIGTPLFYYTSSQGINLGNLTEGMGARMANIIYPTFSTALILGTLLVLVFSATLVSFIPARKISKMNVINALKGKIS
;
A
#
# COMPACT_ATOMS: atom_id res chain seq x y z
N LEU A 1 4.13 -34.25 15.52
CA LEU A 1 4.65 -33.66 14.27
C LEU A 1 3.50 -33.08 13.45
N LYS A 2 2.51 -33.90 13.05
CA LYS A 2 1.32 -33.43 12.30
C LYS A 2 0.56 -32.27 12.98
N ASP A 3 0.42 -32.30 14.31
CA ASP A 3 -0.26 -31.21 15.06
C ASP A 3 0.55 -29.90 15.09
N PHE A 4 1.88 -29.99 15.16
CA PHE A 4 2.77 -28.83 15.07
C PHE A 4 2.76 -28.22 13.66
N ASP A 5 2.81 -29.05 12.62
CA ASP A 5 2.72 -28.58 11.23
C ASP A 5 1.36 -27.94 10.93
N SER A 6 0.29 -28.44 11.56
CA SER A 6 -1.06 -27.88 11.47
C SER A 6 -1.15 -26.51 12.16
N ALA A 7 -0.56 -26.37 13.35
CA ALA A 7 -0.51 -25.10 14.08
C ALA A 7 0.30 -24.03 13.33
N VAL A 8 1.46 -24.38 12.77
CA VAL A 8 2.30 -23.46 11.99
C VAL A 8 1.59 -23.04 10.69
N GLN A 9 0.87 -23.95 10.03
CA GLN A 9 0.08 -23.60 8.83
C GLN A 9 -1.08 -22.66 9.15
N ALA A 10 -1.78 -22.88 10.26
CA ALA A 10 -2.87 -22.00 10.70
C ALA A 10 -2.36 -20.58 10.99
N GLU A 11 -1.22 -20.43 11.66
CA GLU A 11 -0.61 -19.10 11.90
C GLU A 11 -0.21 -18.40 10.60
N ARG A 12 0.38 -19.13 9.64
CA ARG A 12 0.76 -18.56 8.34
C ARG A 12 -0.46 -18.05 7.57
N ILE A 13 -1.55 -18.82 7.54
CA ILE A 13 -2.79 -18.41 6.86
C ILE A 13 -3.37 -17.17 7.54
N GLY A 14 -3.43 -17.16 8.88
CA GLY A 14 -3.90 -15.99 9.64
C GLY A 14 -3.08 -14.73 9.35
N SER A 15 -1.76 -14.84 9.34
CA SER A 15 -0.85 -13.73 9.02
C SER A 15 -1.04 -13.19 7.60
N VAL A 16 -1.21 -14.07 6.61
CA VAL A 16 -1.47 -13.67 5.22
C VAL A 16 -2.80 -12.95 5.09
N VAL A 17 -3.85 -13.46 5.75
CA VAL A 17 -5.18 -12.83 5.73
C VAL A 17 -5.11 -11.42 6.30
N ILE A 18 -4.56 -11.25 7.51
CA ILE A 18 -4.42 -9.93 8.14
C ILE A 18 -3.60 -8.98 7.25
N SER A 19 -2.47 -9.45 6.73
CA SER A 19 -1.61 -8.65 5.87
C SER A 19 -2.32 -8.21 4.58
N SER A 20 -3.14 -9.09 4.00
CA SER A 20 -3.94 -8.77 2.80
C SER A 20 -5.01 -7.72 3.08
N VAL A 21 -5.66 -7.78 4.24
CA VAL A 21 -6.68 -6.80 4.66
C VAL A 21 -6.03 -5.43 4.91
N LEU A 22 -4.90 -5.39 5.62
CA LEU A 22 -4.16 -4.14 5.85
C LEU A 22 -3.69 -3.51 4.54
N LEU A 23 -3.21 -4.33 3.59
CA LEU A 23 -2.85 -3.89 2.26
C LEU A 23 -4.07 -3.32 1.52
N ALA A 24 -5.22 -3.99 1.57
CA ALA A 24 -6.45 -3.50 0.95
C ALA A 24 -6.90 -2.15 1.52
N ILE A 25 -6.83 -1.96 2.85
CA ILE A 25 -7.16 -0.69 3.51
C ILE A 25 -6.22 0.42 3.03
N GLY A 26 -4.90 0.16 2.98
CA GLY A 26 -3.93 1.12 2.47
C GLY A 26 -4.19 1.51 1.00
N LEU A 27 -4.50 0.53 0.16
CA LEU A 27 -4.84 0.76 -1.24
C LEU A 27 -6.13 1.56 -1.41
N LEU A 28 -7.16 1.31 -0.59
CA LEU A 28 -8.39 2.10 -0.58
C LEU A 28 -8.13 3.55 -0.19
N ALA A 29 -7.30 3.80 0.83
CA ALA A 29 -6.92 5.16 1.22
C ALA A 29 -6.21 5.92 0.09
N ILE A 30 -5.31 5.25 -0.64
CA ILE A 30 -4.67 5.81 -1.83
C ILE A 30 -5.71 6.09 -2.91
N PHE A 31 -6.60 5.13 -3.18
CA PHE A 31 -7.67 5.28 -4.17
C PHE A 31 -8.53 6.50 -3.90
N ASP A 32 -9.04 6.66 -2.69
CA ASP A 32 -9.91 7.78 -2.31
C ASP A 32 -9.19 9.12 -2.44
N THR A 33 -7.94 9.18 -2.01
CA THR A 33 -7.10 10.38 -2.13
C THR A 33 -6.87 10.76 -3.59
N GLN A 34 -6.61 9.78 -4.46
CA GLN A 34 -6.41 10.01 -5.89
C GLN A 34 -7.70 10.48 -6.58
N VAL A 35 -8.84 9.87 -6.25
CA VAL A 35 -10.15 10.32 -6.76
C VAL A 35 -10.42 11.76 -6.36
N LEU A 36 -10.21 12.10 -5.08
CA LEU A 36 -10.42 13.45 -4.56
C LEU A 36 -9.48 14.47 -5.23
N SER A 37 -8.21 14.11 -5.41
CA SER A 37 -7.22 14.97 -6.10
C SER A 37 -7.66 15.29 -7.54
N ILE A 38 -8.10 14.28 -8.29
CA ILE A 38 -8.60 14.45 -9.66
C ILE A 38 -9.85 15.34 -9.66
N PHE A 39 -10.76 15.13 -8.72
CA PHE A 39 -11.97 15.94 -8.61
C PHE A 39 -11.67 17.42 -8.36
N ARG A 40 -10.73 17.72 -7.44
CA ARG A 40 -10.31 19.10 -7.14
C ARG A 40 -9.60 19.78 -8.31
N ARG A 41 -8.90 19.00 -9.16
CA ARG A 41 -8.09 19.49 -10.29
C ARG A 41 -8.81 19.41 -11.64
N GLN A 42 -10.14 19.26 -11.66
CA GLN A 42 -10.92 19.19 -12.90
C GLN A 42 -10.77 20.42 -13.80
N LYS A 43 -10.68 21.62 -13.23
CA LYS A 43 -10.47 22.86 -14.00
C LYS A 43 -9.10 22.84 -14.69
N GLU A 44 -8.04 22.45 -13.98
CA GLU A 44 -6.69 22.30 -14.55
C GLU A 44 -6.67 21.28 -15.70
N ILE A 45 -7.31 20.11 -15.50
CA ILE A 45 -7.47 19.08 -16.54
C ILE A 45 -8.18 19.65 -17.77
N GLY A 46 -9.24 20.42 -17.56
CA GLY A 46 -9.97 21.10 -18.63
C GLY A 46 -9.11 22.09 -19.40
N THR A 47 -8.30 22.87 -18.70
CA THR A 47 -7.35 23.82 -19.31
C THR A 47 -6.28 23.11 -20.13
N TYR A 48 -5.67 22.03 -19.64
CA TYR A 48 -4.69 21.25 -20.40
C TYR A 48 -5.26 20.73 -21.73
N ILE A 49 -6.49 20.21 -21.70
CA ILE A 49 -7.13 19.70 -22.91
C ILE A 49 -7.51 20.86 -23.86
N ALA A 50 -7.95 22.00 -23.34
CA ALA A 50 -8.25 23.19 -24.14
C ALA A 50 -6.99 23.77 -24.82
N LEU A 51 -5.82 23.62 -24.20
CA LEU A 51 -4.52 23.98 -24.77
C LEU A 51 -3.99 22.95 -25.80
N GLY A 52 -4.76 21.90 -26.10
CA GLY A 52 -4.43 20.91 -27.12
C GLY A 52 -3.80 19.61 -26.60
N MET A 53 -3.68 19.41 -25.28
CA MET A 53 -3.22 18.12 -24.75
C MET A 53 -4.28 17.04 -24.96
N THR A 54 -3.84 15.85 -25.38
CA THR A 54 -4.70 14.68 -25.44
C THR A 54 -5.04 14.18 -24.04
N LYS A 55 -6.21 13.57 -23.89
CA LYS A 55 -6.63 12.95 -22.61
C LYS A 55 -5.63 11.92 -22.09
N TYR A 56 -4.90 11.25 -22.99
CA TYR A 56 -3.84 10.30 -22.65
C TYR A 56 -2.60 10.98 -22.08
N GLN A 57 -2.20 12.14 -22.59
CA GLN A 57 -1.08 12.90 -22.01
C GLN A 57 -1.41 13.38 -20.59
N VAL A 58 -2.63 13.88 -20.38
CA VAL A 58 -3.09 14.28 -19.04
C VAL A 58 -3.14 13.07 -18.11
N LEU A 59 -3.72 11.94 -18.55
CA LEU A 59 -3.73 10.68 -17.79
C LEU A 59 -2.32 10.26 -17.35
N LYS A 60 -1.34 10.34 -18.26
CA LYS A 60 0.05 9.95 -17.97
C LYS A 60 0.66 10.81 -16.87
N ILE A 61 0.40 12.12 -16.87
CA ILE A 61 0.90 13.04 -15.83
C ILE A 61 0.39 12.62 -14.45
N PHE A 62 -0.92 12.42 -14.30
CA PHE A 62 -1.51 12.02 -13.02
C PHE A 62 -1.07 10.61 -12.59
N THR A 63 -0.86 9.70 -13.56
CA THR A 63 -0.34 8.35 -13.27
C THR A 63 1.11 8.42 -12.75
N VAL A 64 1.95 9.25 -13.35
CA VAL A 64 3.33 9.48 -12.91
C VAL A 64 3.35 10.13 -11.53
N GLU A 65 2.48 11.11 -11.27
CA GLU A 65 2.34 11.74 -9.96
C GLU A 65 1.99 10.70 -8.88
N GLY A 66 1.01 9.83 -9.15
CA GLY A 66 0.66 8.70 -8.27
C GLY A 66 1.78 7.67 -8.07
N GLY A 67 2.53 7.37 -9.13
CA GLY A 67 3.72 6.52 -9.07
C GLY A 67 4.83 7.12 -8.20
N MET A 68 5.06 8.44 -8.31
CA MET A 68 6.03 9.15 -7.47
C MET A 68 5.64 9.10 -5.99
N TYR A 69 4.35 9.25 -5.66
CA TYR A 69 3.88 9.06 -4.28
C TYR A 69 4.12 7.64 -3.78
N SER A 70 3.96 6.62 -4.64
CA SER A 70 4.19 5.22 -4.27
C SER A 70 5.67 4.94 -3.97
N ILE A 71 6.57 5.50 -4.78
CA ILE A 71 8.03 5.42 -4.53
C ILE A 71 8.39 6.15 -3.24
N PHE A 72 7.87 7.36 -3.04
CA PHE A 72 8.14 8.15 -1.84
C PHE A 72 7.66 7.43 -0.57
N ALA A 73 6.45 6.86 -0.61
CA ALA A 73 5.92 6.04 0.48
C ALA A 73 6.83 4.83 0.76
N GLY A 74 7.38 4.18 -0.28
CA GLY A 74 8.34 3.09 -0.12
C GLY A 74 9.62 3.52 0.58
N ILE A 75 10.20 4.68 0.20
CA ILE A 75 11.40 5.23 0.84
C ILE A 75 11.15 5.54 2.32
N VAL A 76 10.04 6.23 2.62
CA VAL A 76 9.64 6.55 4.00
C VAL A 76 9.38 5.27 4.80
N GLY A 77 8.73 4.28 4.18
CA GLY A 77 8.48 2.97 4.78
C GLY A 77 9.76 2.23 5.16
N ILE A 78 10.78 2.23 4.30
CA ILE A 78 12.10 1.64 4.61
C ILE A 78 12.79 2.43 5.72
N ALA A 79 12.75 3.76 5.65
CA ALA A 79 13.41 4.64 6.61
C ALA A 79 12.85 4.46 8.03
N ILE A 80 11.54 4.26 8.16
CA ILE A 80 10.88 4.02 9.45
C ILE A 80 10.93 2.54 9.86
N GLY A 81 10.76 1.64 8.89
CA GLY A 81 10.72 0.20 9.12
C GLY A 81 12.06 -0.38 9.57
N THR A 82 13.17 0.06 8.99
CA THR A 82 14.51 -0.49 9.30
C THR A 82 14.90 -0.30 10.77
N PRO A 83 14.77 0.90 11.38
CA PRO A 83 14.99 1.08 12.82
C PRO A 83 14.06 0.22 13.69
N LEU A 84 12.78 0.10 13.30
CA LEU A 84 11.81 -0.71 14.02
C LEU A 84 12.21 -2.20 13.99
N PHE A 85 12.59 -2.71 12.81
CA PHE A 85 13.07 -4.09 12.66
C PHE A 85 14.34 -4.33 13.47
N TYR A 86 15.30 -3.40 13.45
CA TYR A 86 16.51 -3.50 14.25
C TYR A 86 16.22 -3.52 15.76
N TYR A 87 15.30 -2.67 16.22
CA TYR A 87 14.86 -2.63 17.62
C TYR A 87 14.19 -3.94 18.04
N THR A 88 13.25 -4.45 17.26
CA THR A 88 12.56 -5.71 17.55
C THR A 88 13.49 -6.92 17.44
N SER A 89 14.46 -6.90 16.52
CA SER A 89 15.44 -7.97 16.37
C SER A 89 16.47 -8.01 17.49
N SER A 90 16.75 -6.89 18.16
CA SER A 90 17.74 -6.81 19.24
C SER A 90 17.12 -7.07 20.62
N GLN A 91 15.95 -6.51 20.89
CA GLN A 91 15.25 -6.71 22.17
C GLN A 91 14.46 -8.03 22.21
N GLY A 92 14.17 -8.61 21.04
CA GLY A 92 13.27 -9.75 20.91
C GLY A 92 11.83 -9.38 21.29
N ILE A 93 10.88 -10.17 20.82
CA ILE A 93 9.49 -10.02 21.24
C ILE A 93 9.30 -10.93 22.45
N ASN A 94 9.08 -10.32 23.62
CA ASN A 94 8.76 -11.07 24.83
C ASN A 94 7.31 -11.54 24.73
N LEU A 95 7.08 -12.84 24.68
CA LEU A 95 5.74 -13.41 24.57
C LEU A 95 4.98 -13.41 25.90
N GLY A 96 5.63 -13.01 27.01
CA GLY A 96 5.00 -12.92 28.32
C GLY A 96 4.36 -14.24 28.75
N ASN A 97 3.29 -14.17 29.56
CA ASN A 97 2.66 -15.35 30.17
C ASN A 97 1.78 -16.16 29.20
N LEU A 98 1.79 -15.88 27.89
CA LEU A 98 1.08 -16.68 26.88
C LEU A 98 1.56 -18.14 26.84
N THR A 99 2.79 -18.42 27.29
CA THR A 99 3.36 -19.77 27.35
C THR A 99 2.93 -20.57 28.59
N GLU A 100 2.43 -19.91 29.65
CA GLU A 100 2.04 -20.59 30.90
C GLU A 100 0.81 -21.50 30.73
N GLY A 101 -0.10 -21.14 29.82
CA GLY A 101 -1.29 -21.94 29.49
C GLY A 101 -1.05 -23.11 28.52
N MET A 102 0.12 -23.16 27.85
CA MET A 102 0.41 -24.12 26.77
C MET A 102 1.33 -25.28 27.20
N GLY A 103 1.73 -25.35 28.47
CA GLY A 103 2.52 -26.47 29.04
C GLY A 103 3.94 -26.62 28.47
N ALA A 104 4.35 -25.74 27.55
CA ALA A 104 5.66 -25.77 26.93
C ALA A 104 6.54 -24.65 27.51
N ARG A 105 7.64 -25.05 28.18
CA ARG A 105 8.76 -24.16 28.54
C ARG A 105 9.53 -23.76 27.28
N MET A 106 8.88 -23.07 26.35
CA MET A 106 9.55 -22.48 25.20
C MET A 106 10.24 -21.18 25.64
N ALA A 107 11.31 -20.82 24.95
CA ALA A 107 12.02 -19.57 25.19
C ALA A 107 11.03 -18.40 25.10
N ASN A 108 10.95 -17.60 26.16
CA ASN A 108 9.97 -16.51 26.33
C ASN A 108 10.26 -15.29 25.42
N ILE A 109 11.29 -15.38 24.58
CA ILE A 109 11.77 -14.32 23.70
C ILE A 109 11.98 -14.92 22.31
N ILE A 110 11.23 -14.43 21.33
CA ILE A 110 11.40 -14.77 19.91
C ILE A 110 12.18 -13.66 19.23
N TYR A 111 13.26 -14.02 18.53
CA TYR A 111 14.02 -13.12 17.67
C TYR A 111 13.52 -13.26 16.23
N PRO A 112 12.70 -12.32 15.72
CA PRO A 112 12.24 -12.40 14.36
C PRO A 112 13.42 -12.16 13.40
N THR A 113 13.70 -13.15 12.55
CA THR A 113 14.71 -13.02 11.49
C THR A 113 13.99 -12.72 10.18
N PHE A 114 14.18 -11.52 9.66
CA PHE A 114 13.61 -11.12 8.38
C PHE A 114 14.67 -11.30 7.29
N SER A 115 14.40 -12.17 6.33
CA SER A 115 15.26 -12.29 5.15
C SER A 115 15.18 -11.01 4.31
N THR A 116 16.32 -10.54 3.81
CA THR A 116 16.40 -9.39 2.88
C THR A 116 15.50 -9.60 1.66
N ALA A 117 15.38 -10.84 1.18
CA ALA A 117 14.51 -11.18 0.07
C ALA A 117 13.02 -10.97 0.39
N LEU A 118 12.62 -11.22 1.64
CA LEU A 118 11.24 -11.01 2.10
C LEU A 118 10.91 -9.52 2.15
N ILE A 119 11.81 -8.70 2.68
CA ILE A 119 11.64 -7.23 2.76
C ILE A 119 11.55 -6.62 1.36
N LEU A 120 12.46 -6.98 0.47
CA LEU A 120 12.45 -6.49 -0.91
C LEU A 120 11.20 -6.98 -1.66
N GLY A 121 10.80 -8.24 -1.44
CA GLY A 121 9.60 -8.82 -2.03
C GLY A 121 8.32 -8.09 -1.63
N THR A 122 8.12 -7.83 -0.33
CA THR A 122 6.94 -7.12 0.18
C THR A 122 6.92 -5.66 -0.27
N LEU A 123 8.09 -4.99 -0.29
CA LEU A 123 8.21 -3.64 -0.82
C LEU A 123 7.81 -3.56 -2.30
N LEU A 124 8.29 -4.49 -3.12
CA LEU A 124 7.92 -4.55 -4.54
C LEU A 124 6.43 -4.75 -4.73
N VAL A 125 5.82 -5.68 -3.98
CA VAL A 125 4.37 -5.91 -4.02
C VAL A 125 3.59 -4.66 -3.62
N LEU A 126 4.04 -3.93 -2.59
CA LEU A 126 3.41 -2.68 -2.15
C LEU A 126 3.51 -1.58 -3.22
N VAL A 127 4.70 -1.32 -3.75
CA VAL A 127 4.89 -0.27 -4.78
C VAL A 127 4.11 -0.61 -6.04
N PHE A 128 4.13 -1.88 -6.46
CA PHE A 128 3.41 -2.34 -7.65
C PHE A 128 1.89 -2.23 -7.48
N SER A 129 1.35 -2.69 -6.35
CA SER A 129 -0.09 -2.62 -6.07
C SER A 129 -0.58 -1.17 -5.91
N ALA A 130 0.17 -0.32 -5.21
CA ALA A 130 -0.16 1.10 -5.06
C ALA A 130 -0.18 1.83 -6.42
N THR A 131 0.81 1.56 -7.28
CA THR A 131 0.87 2.14 -8.63
C THR A 131 -0.31 1.67 -9.49
N LEU A 132 -0.65 0.37 -9.44
CA LEU A 132 -1.80 -0.18 -10.15
C LEU A 132 -3.11 0.48 -9.71
N VAL A 133 -3.32 0.60 -8.39
CA VAL A 133 -4.53 1.21 -7.84
C VAL A 133 -4.63 2.69 -8.19
N SER A 134 -3.53 3.42 -8.17
CA SER A 134 -3.50 4.84 -8.57
C SER A 134 -3.90 5.06 -10.02
N PHE A 135 -3.69 4.09 -10.91
CA PHE A 135 -4.03 4.20 -12.32
C PHE A 135 -5.55 4.03 -12.59
N ILE A 136 -6.26 3.29 -11.73
CA ILE A 136 -7.70 3.03 -11.86
C ILE A 136 -8.52 4.33 -11.89
N PRO A 137 -8.42 5.25 -10.90
CA PRO A 137 -9.20 6.48 -10.92
C PRO A 137 -8.70 7.46 -11.99
N ALA A 138 -7.40 7.46 -12.29
CA ALA A 138 -6.83 8.30 -13.33
C ALA A 138 -7.48 8.01 -14.70
N ARG A 139 -7.76 6.74 -15.02
CA ARG A 139 -8.49 6.35 -16.25
C ARG A 139 -9.85 7.01 -16.40
N LYS A 140 -10.51 7.44 -15.30
CA LYS A 140 -11.81 8.13 -15.37
C LYS A 140 -11.70 9.49 -16.07
N ILE A 141 -10.52 10.11 -16.10
CA ILE A 141 -10.23 11.37 -16.82
C ILE A 141 -10.49 11.24 -18.32
N SER A 142 -10.19 10.08 -18.92
CA SER A 142 -10.37 9.88 -20.37
C SER A 142 -11.86 9.93 -20.78
N LYS A 143 -12.76 9.60 -19.86
CA LYS A 143 -14.21 9.62 -20.05
C LYS A 143 -14.86 10.93 -19.62
N MET A 144 -14.09 11.90 -19.11
CA MET A 144 -14.64 13.15 -18.58
C MET A 144 -14.99 14.13 -19.71
N ASN A 145 -16.14 14.78 -19.60
CA ASN A 145 -16.60 15.79 -20.56
C ASN A 145 -15.98 17.17 -20.25
N VAL A 146 -15.00 17.55 -21.06
CA VAL A 146 -14.18 18.77 -20.92
C VAL A 146 -15.02 20.06 -20.86
N ILE A 147 -16.11 20.10 -21.64
CA ILE A 147 -17.02 21.26 -21.70
C ILE A 147 -17.72 21.49 -20.35
N ASN A 148 -18.07 20.41 -19.63
CA ASN A 148 -18.68 20.51 -18.30
C ASN A 148 -17.65 20.87 -17.23
N ALA A 149 -16.42 20.39 -17.36
CA ALA A 149 -15.31 20.74 -16.47
C ALA A 149 -15.00 22.25 -16.49
N LEU A 150 -15.06 22.89 -17.66
CA LEU A 150 -14.83 24.33 -17.82
C LEU A 150 -16.00 25.19 -17.31
N LYS A 151 -17.24 24.71 -17.43
CA LYS A 151 -18.43 25.46 -17.00
C LYS A 151 -18.65 25.43 -15.48
N GLY A 152 -17.89 24.63 -14.72
CA GLY A 152 -18.05 24.51 -13.26
C GLY A 152 -19.42 23.98 -12.80
N LYS A 153 -20.30 23.63 -13.75
CA LYS A 153 -21.59 22.97 -13.50
C LYS A 153 -21.38 21.50 -13.76
N ILE A 154 -21.27 20.69 -12.71
CA ILE A 154 -21.49 19.27 -12.89
C ILE A 154 -22.35 18.72 -11.76
N SER A 155 -23.42 18.06 -12.21
CA SER A 155 -24.21 17.07 -11.50
C SER A 155 -23.38 15.89 -11.02
#